data_AF-A0A818VPY9-F1
#
_entry.id   AF-A0A818VPY9-F1
#
_cell.length_a   1.000
_cell.length_b   1.000
_cell.length_c   1.000
_cell.angle_alpha   90.00
_cell.angle_beta   90.00
_cell.angle_gamma   90.00
#
_symmetry.space_group_name_H-M   'P 1'
#
loop_
_entity.id
_entity.type
_entity.pdbx_description
1 polymer ?
#
loop_
_entity_poly.entity_id
_entity_poly.type
_entity_poly.pdbx_seq_one_letter_code
_entity_poly.pdbx_strand_id
1 'polypeptide(L)'
;MQLICCGERVCESCSKSKLKQLSQCPFCLEPGTPETRQDKGNKREVDSLKVNCPRCNDQCFGLFMNLPEHLSIHCDLACENCDEKFVFPQQREQHQQETCKNRIVSCPLDFLGCSQKVRFSHLSQHYISNEHQSYLFLFIKNVVLQSSASRANLALQKSFSEPYRRILTDNLGKIKSLIQDIGRTIENCVHLNLERQTKQAMLDGIYAQFGEIKKSSDNNIKLIESLHGMLMDMSKLLEEIRLKSFNRPKLLTSDNTFIWSINFLTLRNSGQPMQSEPVHTSQSGYRLCLGCDITTDERNEKHVSISFTILLGEFDAILSWPVPFSITLSILDLTLAKKHITCSIPTKSKALTFQRPISSANPPFRVEKICPVDTLSKTGSNYVQDGFMFIEACIDFTANSRHEIPDDGVKKTAYDPMKTDVPFNMMVD
;
A
#
# COMPACT_ATOMS: atom_id res chain seq x y z
N MET A 1 -51.76 -18.33 -37.11
CA MET A 1 -52.60 -18.73 -38.26
C MET A 1 -52.75 -20.24 -38.23
N GLN A 2 -53.86 -20.77 -38.73
CA GLN A 2 -54.13 -22.21 -38.75
C GLN A 2 -54.33 -22.67 -40.20
N LEU A 3 -53.66 -23.74 -40.62
CA LEU A 3 -53.83 -24.34 -41.95
C LEU A 3 -55.23 -24.95 -42.09
N ILE A 4 -55.90 -24.68 -43.22
CA ILE A 4 -57.28 -25.14 -43.45
C ILE A 4 -57.31 -26.65 -43.72
N CYS A 5 -56.32 -27.17 -44.45
CA CYS A 5 -56.23 -28.58 -44.85
C CYS A 5 -56.08 -29.55 -43.67
N CYS A 6 -55.19 -29.26 -42.72
CA CYS A 6 -54.85 -30.19 -41.64
C CYS A 6 -55.02 -29.63 -40.21
N GLY A 7 -55.37 -28.34 -40.08
CA GLY A 7 -55.53 -27.72 -38.76
C GLY A 7 -54.23 -27.38 -38.03
N GLU A 8 -53.06 -27.63 -38.62
CA GLU A 8 -51.77 -27.33 -38.02
C GLU A 8 -51.48 -25.83 -37.92
N ARG A 9 -50.71 -25.44 -36.91
CA ARG A 9 -50.49 -24.02 -36.56
C ARG A 9 -49.20 -23.50 -37.14
N VAL A 10 -49.29 -22.29 -37.71
CA VAL A 10 -48.16 -21.57 -38.30
C VAL A 10 -48.23 -20.10 -37.92
N CYS A 11 -47.07 -19.46 -37.70
CA CYS A 11 -47.04 -18.02 -37.44
C CYS A 11 -47.46 -17.22 -38.69
N GLU A 12 -47.91 -15.98 -38.47
CA GLU A 12 -48.45 -15.13 -39.55
C GLU A 12 -47.41 -14.78 -40.62
N SER A 13 -46.14 -14.61 -40.21
CA SER A 13 -45.04 -14.38 -41.15
C SER A 13 -44.79 -15.60 -42.04
N CYS A 14 -44.80 -16.82 -41.49
CA CYS A 14 -44.66 -18.05 -42.27
C CYS A 14 -45.85 -18.31 -43.20
N SER A 15 -47.08 -17.95 -42.81
CA SER A 15 -48.24 -18.07 -43.72
C SER A 15 -48.19 -17.11 -44.89
N LYS A 16 -47.71 -15.89 -44.68
CA LYS A 16 -47.64 -14.87 -45.73
C LYS A 16 -46.49 -15.09 -46.71
N SER A 17 -45.37 -15.66 -46.27
CA SER A 17 -44.13 -15.73 -47.08
C SER A 17 -43.78 -17.13 -47.60
N LYS A 18 -43.82 -18.17 -46.75
CA LYS A 18 -43.31 -19.52 -47.08
C LYS A 18 -44.39 -20.45 -47.61
N LEU A 19 -45.58 -20.41 -47.04
CA LEU A 19 -46.66 -21.33 -47.42
C LEU A 19 -47.22 -21.05 -48.82
N LYS A 20 -47.27 -19.79 -49.26
CA LYS A 20 -47.73 -19.41 -50.61
C LYS A 20 -46.82 -19.87 -51.77
N GLN A 21 -45.58 -20.27 -51.47
CA GLN A 21 -44.61 -20.71 -52.47
C GLN A 21 -44.59 -22.24 -52.64
N LEU A 22 -45.30 -22.98 -51.79
CA LEU A 22 -45.34 -24.44 -51.82
C LEU A 22 -46.53 -24.91 -52.66
N SER A 23 -46.31 -25.90 -53.53
CA SER A 23 -47.36 -26.52 -54.34
C SER A 23 -48.08 -27.68 -53.64
N GLN A 24 -47.71 -27.99 -52.40
CA GLN A 24 -48.35 -29.00 -51.55
C GLN A 24 -48.16 -28.65 -50.07
N CYS A 25 -49.08 -29.10 -49.22
CA CYS A 25 -48.97 -28.89 -47.77
C CYS A 25 -47.77 -29.65 -47.18
N PRO A 26 -46.86 -28.98 -46.44
CA PRO A 26 -45.70 -29.66 -45.87
C PRO A 26 -46.04 -30.66 -44.74
N PHE A 27 -47.26 -30.62 -44.20
CA PHE A 27 -47.67 -31.47 -43.07
C PHE A 27 -48.52 -32.67 -43.50
N CYS A 28 -49.52 -32.46 -44.36
CA CYS A 28 -50.42 -33.53 -44.82
C CYS A 28 -50.21 -33.93 -46.28
N LEU A 29 -49.28 -33.28 -47.00
CA LEU A 29 -48.95 -33.53 -48.41
C LEU A 29 -50.12 -33.35 -49.39
N GLU A 30 -51.22 -32.72 -48.96
CA GLU A 30 -52.31 -32.39 -49.88
C GLU A 30 -51.82 -31.47 -51.01
N PRO A 31 -52.11 -31.82 -52.28
CA PRO A 31 -51.68 -31.03 -53.43
C PRO A 31 -52.46 -29.72 -53.51
N GLY A 32 -51.75 -28.63 -53.76
CA GLY A 32 -52.28 -27.25 -53.76
C GLY A 32 -51.55 -26.34 -52.79
N THR A 33 -51.61 -25.03 -53.04
CA THR A 33 -51.03 -24.00 -52.15
C THR A 33 -51.76 -23.99 -50.81
N PRO A 34 -51.07 -24.22 -49.67
CA PRO A 34 -51.72 -24.33 -48.37
C PRO A 34 -52.36 -23.01 -47.92
N GLU A 35 -53.67 -23.02 -47.72
CA GLU A 35 -54.41 -21.86 -47.21
C GLU A 35 -54.47 -21.84 -45.68
N THR A 36 -54.45 -20.63 -45.11
CA THR A 36 -54.53 -20.44 -43.66
C THR A 36 -55.72 -19.56 -43.27
N ARG A 37 -56.42 -19.94 -42.20
CA ARG A 37 -57.41 -19.12 -41.51
C ARG A 37 -56.85 -18.49 -40.24
N GLN A 38 -57.44 -17.38 -39.80
CA GLN A 38 -57.10 -16.76 -38.53
C GLN A 38 -57.56 -17.66 -37.37
N ASP A 39 -56.67 -17.94 -36.43
CA ASP A 39 -56.98 -18.76 -35.27
C ASP A 39 -57.85 -17.96 -34.29
N LYS A 40 -59.17 -18.07 -34.45
CA LYS A 40 -60.16 -17.44 -33.58
C LYS A 40 -60.30 -18.16 -32.23
N GLY A 41 -59.83 -19.41 -32.12
CA GLY A 41 -59.87 -20.19 -30.88
C GLY A 41 -58.92 -19.60 -29.86
N ASN A 42 -57.65 -19.44 -30.24
CA ASN A 42 -56.62 -18.89 -29.35
C ASN A 42 -56.86 -17.41 -29.02
N LYS A 43 -57.38 -16.60 -29.95
CA LYS A 43 -57.73 -15.21 -29.66
C LYS A 43 -58.81 -15.12 -28.57
N ARG A 44 -59.85 -15.96 -28.61
CA ARG A 44 -60.87 -16.03 -27.55
C ARG A 44 -60.27 -16.49 -26.22
N GLU A 45 -59.35 -17.45 -26.27
CA GLU A 45 -58.67 -17.97 -25.09
C GLU A 45 -57.82 -16.88 -24.42
N VAL A 46 -57.01 -16.15 -25.19
CA VAL A 46 -56.20 -15.01 -24.73
C VAL A 46 -57.05 -13.84 -24.26
N ASP A 47 -58.09 -13.46 -25.01
CA ASP A 47 -59.00 -12.37 -24.63
C ASP A 47 -59.77 -12.68 -23.33
N SER A 48 -59.98 -13.98 -23.04
CA SER A 48 -60.60 -14.47 -21.80
C SER A 48 -59.62 -14.64 -20.63
N LEU A 49 -58.32 -14.44 -20.83
CA LEU A 49 -57.35 -14.52 -19.75
C LEU A 49 -57.61 -13.41 -18.74
N LYS A 50 -57.66 -13.81 -17.46
CA LYS A 50 -57.65 -12.86 -16.36
C LYS A 50 -56.22 -12.36 -16.18
N VAL A 51 -56.03 -11.06 -16.37
CA VAL A 51 -54.74 -10.39 -16.19
C VAL A 51 -54.86 -9.35 -15.10
N ASN A 52 -53.76 -9.17 -14.37
CA ASN A 52 -53.63 -8.09 -13.42
C ASN A 52 -53.22 -6.80 -14.14
N CYS A 53 -53.66 -5.66 -13.63
CA CYS A 53 -53.26 -4.37 -14.14
C CYS A 53 -51.78 -4.09 -13.78
N PRO A 54 -50.89 -3.88 -14.77
CA PRO A 54 -49.46 -3.69 -14.53
C PRO A 54 -49.12 -2.36 -13.82
N ARG A 55 -50.09 -1.45 -13.72
CA ARG A 55 -49.91 -0.11 -13.14
C ARG A 55 -50.49 0.03 -11.72
N CYS A 56 -51.28 -0.96 -11.29
CA CYS A 56 -52.08 -0.88 -10.08
C CYS A 56 -51.68 -1.97 -9.07
N ASN A 57 -50.38 -2.32 -9.07
CA ASN A 57 -49.68 -3.23 -8.16
C ASN A 57 -50.49 -4.49 -7.80
N ASP A 58 -51.03 -5.16 -8.83
CA ASP A 58 -51.86 -6.37 -8.75
C ASP A 58 -53.22 -6.23 -8.03
N GLN A 59 -53.69 -5.01 -7.74
CA GLN A 59 -54.97 -4.80 -7.04
C GLN A 59 -56.20 -4.78 -7.96
N CYS A 60 -56.00 -4.61 -9.28
CA CYS A 60 -57.07 -4.69 -10.27
C CYS A 60 -56.85 -5.91 -11.17
N PHE A 61 -57.88 -6.73 -11.35
CA PHE A 61 -57.87 -7.89 -12.24
C PHE A 61 -59.10 -7.87 -13.14
N GLY A 62 -58.92 -8.28 -14.40
CA GLY A 62 -59.99 -8.28 -15.39
C GLY A 62 -59.62 -9.11 -16.61
N LEU A 63 -60.54 -9.23 -17.55
CA LEU A 63 -60.25 -9.89 -18.83
C LEU A 63 -59.27 -9.04 -19.64
N PHE A 64 -58.30 -9.69 -20.28
CA PHE A 64 -57.28 -9.01 -21.10
C PHE A 64 -57.91 -8.07 -22.14
N MET A 65 -59.06 -8.44 -22.72
CA MET A 65 -59.81 -7.61 -23.65
C MET A 65 -60.17 -6.22 -23.09
N ASN A 66 -60.44 -6.12 -21.78
CA ASN A 66 -60.89 -4.88 -21.13
C ASN A 66 -59.74 -4.07 -20.53
N LEU A 67 -58.49 -4.56 -20.60
CA LEU A 67 -57.32 -3.89 -20.04
C LEU A 67 -57.08 -2.48 -20.65
N PRO A 68 -57.23 -2.25 -21.98
CA PRO A 68 -57.02 -0.93 -22.56
C PRO A 68 -57.99 0.13 -22.02
N GLU A 69 -59.27 -0.23 -21.90
CA GLU A 69 -60.31 0.68 -21.38
C GLU A 69 -60.10 0.95 -19.89
N HIS A 70 -59.77 -0.10 -19.11
CA HIS A 70 -59.41 0.02 -17.69
C HIS A 70 -58.23 0.99 -17.45
N LEU A 71 -57.16 0.91 -18.26
CA LEU A 71 -56.00 1.81 -18.15
C LEU A 71 -56.37 3.28 -18.41
N SER A 72 -57.35 3.54 -19.28
CA SER A 72 -57.75 4.92 -19.64
C SER A 72 -58.67 5.60 -18.63
N ILE A 73 -59.55 4.85 -17.97
CA ILE A 73 -60.58 5.41 -17.07
C ILE A 73 -60.16 5.33 -15.61
N HIS A 74 -59.43 4.27 -15.23
CA HIS A 74 -59.19 3.95 -13.82
C HIS A 74 -57.73 4.07 -13.37
N CYS A 75 -56.73 3.96 -14.26
CA CYS A 75 -55.32 3.88 -13.87
C CYS A 75 -54.41 4.86 -14.67
N ASP A 76 -54.53 6.19 -14.48
CA ASP A 76 -53.50 7.26 -14.74
C ASP A 76 -54.05 8.67 -14.38
N LEU A 77 -54.72 8.81 -13.23
CA LEU A 77 -55.48 10.02 -12.92
C LEU A 77 -54.55 11.11 -12.38
N ALA A 78 -54.23 12.13 -13.20
CA ALA A 78 -53.49 13.30 -12.75
C ALA A 78 -54.42 14.30 -12.03
N CYS A 79 -53.90 14.97 -10.99
CA CYS A 79 -54.59 16.10 -10.37
C CYS A 79 -54.53 17.33 -11.29
N GLU A 80 -55.63 18.08 -11.38
CA GLU A 80 -55.74 19.27 -12.23
C GLU A 80 -54.91 20.47 -11.73
N ASN A 81 -54.57 20.49 -10.43
CA ASN A 81 -53.87 21.61 -9.78
C ASN A 81 -52.40 21.30 -9.43
N CYS A 82 -52.01 20.03 -9.49
CA CYS A 82 -50.63 19.60 -9.39
C CYS A 82 -50.45 18.32 -10.21
N ASP A 83 -49.32 18.15 -10.87
CA ASP A 83 -49.06 17.00 -11.76
C ASP A 83 -48.86 15.66 -11.02
N GLU A 84 -49.38 15.53 -9.79
CA GLU A 84 -49.37 14.29 -9.02
C GLU A 84 -50.39 13.28 -9.58
N LYS A 85 -49.96 12.02 -9.68
CA LYS A 85 -50.72 10.93 -10.28
C LYS A 85 -51.32 10.02 -9.22
N PHE A 86 -52.55 9.58 -9.45
CA PHE A 86 -53.33 8.77 -8.53
C PHE A 86 -53.87 7.52 -9.23
N VAL A 87 -53.98 6.45 -8.43
CA VAL A 87 -54.47 5.13 -8.85
C VAL A 87 -55.99 5.02 -8.74
N PHE A 88 -56.61 5.80 -7.84
CA PHE A 88 -58.06 5.77 -7.62
C PHE A 88 -58.68 7.19 -7.69
N PRO A 89 -59.87 7.37 -8.30
CA PRO A 89 -60.56 8.66 -8.36
C PRO A 89 -60.80 9.29 -6.99
N GLN A 90 -61.18 8.47 -6.00
CA GLN A 90 -61.44 8.92 -4.62
C GLN A 90 -60.18 9.50 -3.96
N GLN A 91 -59.00 8.92 -4.23
CA GLN A 91 -57.73 9.44 -3.72
C GLN A 91 -57.36 10.77 -4.38
N ARG A 92 -57.62 10.91 -5.68
CA ARG A 92 -57.43 12.19 -6.39
C ARG A 92 -58.36 13.26 -5.83
N GLU A 93 -59.64 12.96 -5.63
CA GLU A 93 -60.62 13.91 -5.08
C GLU A 93 -60.29 14.31 -3.64
N GLN A 94 -59.96 13.34 -2.78
CA GLN A 94 -59.53 13.62 -1.42
C GLN A 94 -58.24 14.45 -1.41
N HIS A 95 -57.28 14.14 -2.29
CA HIS A 95 -56.08 14.96 -2.44
C HIS A 95 -56.41 16.39 -2.86
N GLN A 96 -57.26 16.58 -3.88
CA GLN A 96 -57.65 17.91 -4.37
C GLN A 96 -58.30 18.77 -3.28
N GLN A 97 -59.09 18.17 -2.40
CA GLN A 97 -59.80 18.89 -1.34
C GLN A 97 -58.94 19.13 -0.09
N GLU A 98 -58.15 18.15 0.34
CA GLU A 98 -57.54 18.16 1.68
C GLU A 98 -56.01 18.38 1.67
N THR A 99 -55.28 17.78 0.73
CA THR A 99 -53.81 17.68 0.81
C THR A 99 -53.06 18.37 -0.33
N CYS A 100 -53.73 18.71 -1.42
CA CYS A 100 -53.12 19.39 -2.56
C CYS A 100 -52.61 20.77 -2.16
N LYS A 101 -51.30 21.00 -2.36
CA LYS A 101 -50.64 22.28 -2.03
C LYS A 101 -51.08 23.43 -2.95
N ASN A 102 -51.64 23.12 -4.11
CA ASN A 102 -52.06 24.10 -5.12
C ASN A 102 -53.58 24.25 -5.21
N ARG A 103 -54.35 23.61 -4.32
CA ARG A 103 -55.80 23.80 -4.29
C ARG A 103 -56.16 25.27 -4.07
N ILE A 104 -57.27 25.70 -4.65
CA ILE A 104 -57.80 27.05 -4.50
C ILE A 104 -58.69 27.07 -3.26
N VAL A 105 -58.33 27.91 -2.28
CA VAL A 105 -59.11 28.12 -1.06
C VAL A 105 -59.60 29.56 -0.98
N SER A 106 -60.80 29.77 -0.45
CA SER A 106 -61.24 31.10 -0.04
C SER A 106 -60.40 31.58 1.15
N CYS A 107 -60.10 32.86 1.21
CA CYS A 107 -59.40 33.43 2.36
C CYS A 107 -60.19 33.16 3.66
N PRO A 108 -59.59 32.58 4.70
CA PRO A 108 -60.25 32.38 6.00
C PRO A 108 -60.71 33.68 6.68
N LEU A 109 -60.25 34.84 6.21
CA LEU A 109 -60.65 36.17 6.68
C LEU A 109 -61.75 36.80 5.81
N ASP A 110 -62.47 36.01 5.00
CA ASP A 110 -63.65 36.46 4.23
C ASP A 110 -64.72 37.13 5.13
N PHE A 111 -64.89 36.65 6.36
CA PHE A 111 -65.79 37.28 7.33
C PHE A 111 -65.38 38.71 7.75
N LEU A 112 -64.13 39.11 7.50
CA LEU A 112 -63.63 40.48 7.69
C LEU A 112 -63.66 41.32 6.40
N GLY A 113 -64.13 40.75 5.29
CA GLY A 113 -64.30 41.43 4.00
C GLY A 113 -63.33 41.00 2.89
N CYS A 114 -62.49 39.98 3.10
CA CYS A 114 -61.57 39.49 2.07
C CYS A 114 -62.21 38.42 1.17
N SER A 115 -62.68 38.83 0.00
CA SER A 115 -63.33 37.95 -0.99
C SER A 115 -62.36 37.20 -1.92
N GLN A 116 -61.06 37.20 -1.61
CA GLN A 116 -60.04 36.62 -2.47
C GLN A 116 -59.99 35.09 -2.38
N LYS A 117 -59.85 34.43 -3.54
CA LYS A 117 -59.56 32.99 -3.65
C LYS A 117 -58.12 32.81 -4.08
N VAL A 118 -57.33 32.11 -3.29
CA VAL A 118 -55.87 31.97 -3.49
C VAL A 118 -55.44 30.51 -3.49
N ARG A 119 -54.30 30.22 -4.12
CA ARG A 119 -53.67 28.90 -4.01
C ARG A 119 -53.17 28.70 -2.58
N PHE A 120 -53.40 27.52 -2.01
CA PHE A 120 -53.01 27.20 -0.63
C PHE A 120 -51.51 27.44 -0.38
N SER A 121 -50.64 27.13 -1.35
CA SER A 121 -49.19 27.39 -1.29
C SER A 121 -48.82 28.87 -1.11
N HIS A 122 -49.67 29.79 -1.56
CA HIS A 122 -49.45 31.24 -1.47
C HIS A 122 -50.30 31.90 -0.37
N LEU A 123 -51.05 31.11 0.42
CA LEU A 123 -51.94 31.62 1.46
C LEU A 123 -51.15 32.33 2.58
N SER A 124 -49.97 31.84 2.93
CA SER A 124 -49.09 32.48 3.92
C SER A 124 -48.62 33.86 3.48
N GLN A 125 -48.23 34.01 2.20
CA GLN A 125 -47.84 35.29 1.62
C GLN A 125 -49.04 36.24 1.50
N HIS A 126 -50.23 35.71 1.21
CA HIS A 126 -51.47 36.49 1.16
C HIS A 126 -51.77 37.19 2.50
N TYR A 127 -51.54 36.54 3.65
CA TYR A 127 -51.71 37.17 4.98
C TYR A 127 -50.72 38.31 5.29
N ILE A 128 -49.63 38.42 4.53
CA ILE A 128 -48.62 39.47 4.69
C ILE A 128 -49.04 40.75 3.93
N SER A 129 -50.09 40.69 3.10
CA SER A 129 -50.63 41.88 2.42
C SER A 129 -51.07 42.98 3.40
N ASN A 130 -50.89 44.24 3.01
CA ASN A 130 -51.23 45.41 3.82
C ASN A 130 -52.70 45.41 4.29
N GLU A 131 -53.62 44.87 3.49
CA GLU A 131 -55.04 44.71 3.85
C GLU A 131 -55.21 43.74 5.03
N HIS A 132 -54.59 42.55 4.97
CA HIS A 132 -54.67 41.58 6.07
C HIS A 132 -53.93 42.02 7.31
N GLN A 133 -52.79 42.70 7.18
CA GLN A 133 -52.08 43.29 8.31
C GLN A 133 -52.96 44.32 9.02
N SER A 134 -53.75 45.11 8.26
CA SER A 134 -54.70 46.07 8.83
C SER A 134 -55.85 45.37 9.55
N TYR A 135 -56.44 44.33 8.96
CA TYR A 135 -57.51 43.53 9.59
C TYR A 135 -57.03 42.77 10.83
N LEU A 136 -55.85 42.16 10.78
CA LEU A 136 -55.21 41.50 11.91
C LEU A 136 -54.84 42.50 13.01
N PHE A 137 -54.31 43.66 12.65
CA PHE A 137 -54.04 44.72 13.63
C PHE A 137 -55.33 45.22 14.28
N LEU A 138 -56.42 45.42 13.53
CA LEU A 138 -57.73 45.77 14.09
C LEU A 138 -58.31 44.66 14.97
N PHE A 139 -58.18 43.39 14.57
CA PHE A 139 -58.61 42.23 15.35
C PHE A 139 -57.81 42.09 16.65
N ILE A 140 -56.47 42.15 16.57
CA ILE A 140 -55.55 42.09 17.71
C ILE A 140 -55.76 43.32 18.60
N LYS A 141 -55.88 44.52 18.04
CA LYS A 141 -56.19 45.75 18.80
C LYS A 141 -57.50 45.61 19.55
N ASN A 142 -58.56 45.08 18.93
CA ASN A 142 -59.84 44.87 19.59
C ASN A 142 -59.79 43.74 20.63
N VAL A 143 -59.09 42.64 20.39
CA VAL A 143 -58.97 41.52 21.35
C VAL A 143 -58.04 41.87 22.52
N VAL A 144 -56.89 42.49 22.24
CA VAL A 144 -55.86 42.85 23.23
C VAL A 144 -56.29 44.07 24.06
N LEU A 145 -56.78 45.17 23.45
CA LEU A 145 -57.27 46.32 24.22
C LEU A 145 -58.57 46.01 25.00
N GLN A 146 -59.35 45.00 24.60
CA GLN A 146 -60.48 44.53 25.41
C GLN A 146 -60.05 43.56 26.53
N SER A 147 -58.88 42.94 26.45
CA SER A 147 -58.35 42.05 27.50
C SER A 147 -57.76 42.80 28.71
N SER A 148 -57.27 44.03 28.53
CA SER A 148 -56.67 44.85 29.61
C SER A 148 -57.65 45.79 30.34
N ALA A 149 -58.95 45.81 29.99
CA ALA A 149 -59.94 46.68 30.61
C ALA A 149 -61.10 45.87 31.23
N SER A 150 -60.92 45.43 32.48
CA SER A 150 -61.91 44.68 33.28
C SER A 150 -63.27 45.37 33.50
N ARG A 151 -63.49 46.61 33.02
CA ARG A 151 -64.80 47.29 33.08
C ARG A 151 -65.58 47.24 31.77
N ALA A 152 -64.91 47.30 30.62
CA ALA A 152 -65.54 47.19 29.31
C ALA A 152 -65.92 45.73 28.97
N ASN A 153 -65.12 44.77 29.44
CA ASN A 153 -65.35 43.34 29.22
C ASN A 153 -66.60 42.82 29.97
N LEU A 154 -66.88 43.33 31.18
CA LEU A 154 -68.12 43.03 31.92
C LEU A 154 -69.38 43.62 31.25
N ALA A 155 -69.26 44.78 30.61
CA ALA A 155 -70.36 45.42 29.88
C ALA A 155 -70.63 44.74 28.53
N LEU A 156 -69.58 44.35 27.80
CA LEU A 156 -69.68 43.58 26.56
C LEU A 156 -70.18 42.16 26.82
N GLN A 157 -69.68 41.46 27.86
CA GLN A 157 -70.24 40.19 28.29
C GLN A 157 -71.75 40.32 28.48
N LYS A 158 -72.22 41.32 29.24
CA LYS A 158 -73.65 41.57 29.47
C LYS A 158 -74.53 41.69 28.21
N SER A 159 -73.96 42.04 27.07
CA SER A 159 -74.67 42.19 25.78
C SER A 159 -74.77 40.90 24.94
N PHE A 160 -73.96 39.88 25.22
CA PHE A 160 -74.02 38.58 24.55
C PHE A 160 -74.88 37.58 25.32
N SER A 161 -75.55 36.68 24.60
CA SER A 161 -76.31 35.57 25.18
C SER A 161 -75.39 34.62 25.95
N GLU A 162 -75.91 34.00 27.01
CA GLU A 162 -75.17 33.13 27.94
C GLU A 162 -74.30 32.03 27.27
N PRO A 163 -74.72 31.38 26.16
CA PRO A 163 -73.88 30.41 25.46
C PRO A 163 -72.60 31.01 24.89
N TYR A 164 -72.67 32.24 24.40
CA TYR A 164 -71.55 32.91 23.73
C TYR A 164 -70.48 33.36 24.73
N ARG A 165 -70.89 33.82 25.93
CA ARG A 165 -69.95 34.17 27.00
C ARG A 165 -69.13 32.97 27.46
N ARG A 166 -69.77 31.81 27.57
CA ARG A 166 -69.13 30.57 28.03
C ARG A 166 -68.03 30.14 27.07
N ILE A 167 -68.33 30.14 25.77
CA ILE A 167 -67.36 29.85 24.70
C ILE A 167 -66.19 30.84 24.73
N LEU A 168 -66.46 32.13 24.90
CA LEU A 168 -65.43 33.18 24.92
C LEU A 168 -64.49 33.01 26.13
N THR A 169 -65.06 32.70 27.29
CA THR A 169 -64.30 32.52 28.55
C THR A 169 -63.44 31.26 28.49
N ASP A 170 -63.98 30.16 27.95
CA ASP A 170 -63.24 28.90 27.75
C ASP A 170 -62.08 29.08 26.77
N ASN A 171 -62.31 29.79 25.65
CA ASN A 171 -61.26 30.06 24.67
C ASN A 171 -60.17 30.98 25.22
N LEU A 172 -60.51 31.99 26.02
CA LEU A 172 -59.53 32.84 26.71
C LEU A 172 -58.71 32.05 27.73
N GLY A 173 -59.33 31.13 28.46
CA GLY A 173 -58.63 30.21 29.37
C GLY A 173 -57.62 29.33 28.63
N LYS A 174 -58.03 28.74 27.50
CA LYS A 174 -57.16 27.91 26.64
C LYS A 174 -56.01 28.71 26.03
N ILE A 175 -56.26 29.95 25.58
CA ILE A 175 -55.21 30.83 25.04
C ILE A 175 -54.19 31.16 26.13
N LYS A 176 -54.67 31.46 27.35
CA LYS A 176 -53.80 31.76 28.49
C LYS A 176 -52.89 30.57 28.85
N SER A 177 -53.43 29.35 28.89
CA SER A 177 -52.59 28.16 29.14
C SER A 177 -51.58 27.94 28.01
N LEU A 178 -52.00 28.12 26.76
CA LEU A 178 -51.11 27.98 25.60
C LEU A 178 -49.93 28.96 25.67
N ILE A 179 -50.19 30.22 26.01
CA ILE A 179 -49.13 31.24 26.17
C ILE A 179 -48.15 30.84 27.27
N GLN A 180 -48.64 30.26 28.36
CA GLN A 180 -47.80 29.83 29.48
C GLN A 180 -46.91 28.63 29.10
N ASP A 181 -47.44 27.67 28.33
CA ASP A 181 -46.68 26.53 27.84
C ASP A 181 -45.66 26.93 26.75
N ILE A 182 -46.00 27.89 25.88
CA ILE A 182 -45.07 28.49 24.93
C ILE A 182 -43.94 29.20 25.67
N GLY A 183 -44.25 29.95 26.73
CA GLY A 183 -43.26 30.62 27.58
C GLY A 183 -42.23 29.65 28.16
N ARG A 184 -42.69 28.56 28.78
CA ARG A 184 -41.80 27.49 29.29
C ARG A 184 -40.95 26.85 28.19
N THR A 185 -41.53 26.64 27.00
CA THR A 185 -40.81 26.07 25.87
C THR A 185 -39.70 26.99 25.38
N ILE A 186 -39.94 28.30 25.33
CA ILE A 186 -38.94 29.30 24.95
C ILE A 186 -37.78 29.32 25.96
N GLU A 187 -38.07 29.30 27.26
CA GLU A 187 -37.04 29.24 28.31
C GLU A 187 -36.14 28.00 28.15
N ASN A 188 -36.74 26.83 27.92
CA ASN A 188 -36.00 25.59 27.66
C ASN A 188 -35.14 25.69 26.39
N CYS A 189 -35.66 26.27 25.31
CA CYS A 189 -34.90 26.48 24.07
C CYS A 189 -33.71 27.40 24.27
N VAL A 190 -33.85 28.47 25.07
CA VAL A 190 -32.74 29.38 25.39
C VAL A 190 -31.65 28.65 26.18
N HIS A 191 -32.03 27.84 27.17
CA HIS A 191 -31.07 27.04 27.96
C HIS A 191 -30.31 26.03 27.09
N LEU A 192 -31.02 25.27 26.26
CA LEU A 192 -30.41 24.30 25.33
C LEU A 192 -29.48 24.98 24.31
N ASN A 193 -29.83 26.20 23.86
CA ASN A 193 -28.97 26.96 22.96
C ASN A 193 -27.67 27.40 23.64
N LEU A 194 -27.73 27.81 24.91
CA LEU A 194 -26.54 28.18 25.67
C LEU A 194 -25.62 26.97 25.91
N GLU A 195 -26.17 25.82 26.30
CA GLU A 195 -25.41 24.56 26.42
C GLU A 195 -24.77 24.13 25.10
N ARG A 196 -25.48 24.32 23.98
CA ARG A 196 -24.93 24.04 22.66
C ARG A 196 -23.73 24.94 22.35
N GLN A 197 -23.82 26.23 22.68
CA GLN A 197 -22.72 27.17 22.46
C GLN A 197 -21.49 26.83 23.31
N THR A 198 -21.67 26.44 24.58
CA THR A 198 -20.53 26.05 25.43
C THR A 198 -19.86 24.77 24.94
N LYS A 199 -20.64 23.77 24.53
CA LYS A 199 -20.11 22.54 23.92
C LYS A 199 -19.40 22.82 22.59
N GLN A 200 -19.91 23.73 21.78
CA GLN A 200 -19.25 24.15 20.53
C GLN A 200 -17.90 24.81 20.79
N ALA A 201 -17.83 25.73 21.76
CA ALA A 201 -16.56 26.37 22.14
C ALA A 201 -15.52 25.35 22.65
N MET A 202 -15.95 24.33 23.40
CA MET A 202 -15.06 23.24 23.83
C MET A 202 -14.54 22.43 22.63
N LEU A 203 -15.41 22.10 21.67
CA LEU A 203 -15.01 21.40 20.45
C LEU A 203 -13.98 22.20 19.66
N ASP A 204 -14.22 23.50 19.48
CA ASP A 204 -13.30 24.39 18.77
C ASP A 204 -11.92 24.45 19.47
N GLY A 205 -11.91 24.48 20.82
CA GLY A 205 -10.69 24.40 21.61
C GLY A 205 -9.93 23.08 21.45
N ILE A 206 -10.66 21.95 21.42
CA ILE A 206 -10.08 20.63 21.16
C ILE A 206 -9.47 20.57 19.75
N TYR A 207 -10.18 21.09 18.73
CA TYR A 207 -9.65 21.13 17.36
C TYR A 207 -8.38 21.99 17.25
N ALA A 208 -8.29 23.09 17.99
CA ALA A 208 -7.06 23.91 18.04
C ALA A 208 -5.88 23.13 18.64
N GLN A 209 -6.08 22.41 19.76
CA GLN A 209 -5.04 21.57 20.36
C GLN A 209 -4.60 20.43 19.43
N PHE A 210 -5.55 19.77 18.77
CA PHE A 210 -5.21 18.76 17.74
C PHE A 210 -4.38 19.36 16.60
N GLY A 211 -4.66 20.61 16.21
CA GLY A 211 -3.87 21.33 15.23
C GLY A 211 -2.41 21.55 15.66
N GLU A 212 -2.17 21.90 16.93
CA GLU A 212 -0.82 22.05 17.47
C GLU A 212 -0.08 20.72 17.58
N ILE A 213 -0.76 19.68 18.08
CA ILE A 213 -0.19 18.32 18.15
C ILE A 213 0.17 17.82 16.76
N LYS A 214 -0.69 18.06 15.76
CA LYS A 214 -0.40 17.68 14.37
C LYS A 214 0.85 18.39 13.84
N LYS A 215 0.97 19.70 14.03
CA LYS A 215 2.17 20.46 13.63
C LYS A 215 3.44 19.94 14.31
N SER A 216 3.36 19.64 15.61
CA SER A 216 4.47 19.05 16.36
C SER A 216 4.85 17.66 15.82
N SER A 217 3.85 16.82 15.53
CA SER A 217 4.04 15.50 14.94
C SER A 217 4.68 15.58 13.55
N ASP A 218 4.22 16.49 12.69
CA ASP A 218 4.79 16.71 11.35
C ASP A 218 6.28 17.14 11.42
N ASN A 219 6.64 17.96 12.42
CA ASN A 219 8.04 18.33 12.66
C ASN A 219 8.89 17.14 13.12
N ASN A 220 8.35 16.30 14.01
CA ASN A 220 9.03 15.09 14.45
C ASN A 220 9.25 14.11 13.31
N ILE A 221 8.27 13.95 12.40
CA ILE A 221 8.42 13.11 11.20
C ILE A 221 9.58 13.61 10.33
N LYS A 222 9.64 14.92 10.05
CA LYS A 222 10.76 15.51 9.28
C LYS A 222 12.12 15.28 9.94
N LEU A 223 12.19 15.36 11.26
CA LEU A 223 13.42 15.08 12.00
C LEU A 223 13.84 13.60 11.88
N ILE A 224 12.88 12.69 11.99
CA ILE A 224 13.12 11.24 11.83
C ILE A 224 13.61 10.91 10.42
N GLU A 225 13.04 11.54 9.39
CA GLU A 225 13.47 11.37 7.99
C GLU A 225 14.93 11.85 7.80
N SER A 226 15.29 13.00 8.38
CA SER A 226 16.66 13.52 8.36
C SER A 226 17.65 12.60 9.09
N LEU A 227 17.28 12.11 10.27
CA LEU A 227 18.09 11.14 11.03
C LEU A 227 18.27 9.83 10.26
N HIS A 228 17.22 9.32 9.61
CA HIS A 228 17.31 8.15 8.75
C HIS A 228 18.27 8.38 7.58
N GLY A 229 18.22 9.55 6.93
CA GLY A 229 19.16 9.92 5.86
C GLY A 229 20.62 9.85 6.33
N MET A 230 20.92 10.49 7.45
CA MET A 230 22.27 10.46 8.03
C MET A 230 22.73 9.04 8.41
N LEU A 231 21.83 8.20 8.93
CA LEU A 231 22.14 6.79 9.23
C LEU A 231 22.49 5.99 7.97
N MET A 232 21.77 6.23 6.86
CA MET A 232 22.05 5.58 5.58
C MET A 232 23.40 6.02 5.01
N ASP A 233 23.72 7.31 5.08
CA ASP A 233 25.03 7.83 4.66
C ASP A 233 26.17 7.27 5.51
N MET A 234 26.00 7.21 6.84
CA MET A 234 26.98 6.58 7.72
C MET A 234 27.15 5.08 7.42
N SER A 235 26.06 4.36 7.17
CA SER A 235 26.12 2.94 6.79
C SER A 235 26.91 2.74 5.50
N LYS A 236 26.70 3.59 4.49
CA LYS A 236 27.47 3.58 3.25
C LYS A 236 28.95 3.84 3.49
N LEU A 237 29.30 4.85 4.30
CA LEU A 237 30.69 5.15 4.65
C LEU A 237 31.36 3.98 5.40
N LEU A 238 30.65 3.32 6.31
CA LEU A 238 31.16 2.15 7.00
C LEU A 238 31.44 1.00 6.04
N GLU A 239 30.57 0.76 5.06
CA GLU A 239 30.79 -0.27 4.04
C GLU A 239 31.97 0.08 3.12
N GLU A 240 32.12 1.35 2.72
CA GLU A 240 33.29 1.81 1.97
C GLU A 240 34.60 1.61 2.76
N ILE A 241 34.61 1.92 4.06
CA ILE A 241 35.77 1.68 4.93
C ILE A 241 36.04 0.18 5.07
N ARG A 242 35.00 -0.64 5.24
CA ARG A 242 35.12 -2.10 5.33
C ARG A 242 35.76 -2.68 4.09
N LEU A 243 35.29 -2.30 2.90
CA LEU A 243 35.85 -2.75 1.61
C LEU A 243 37.31 -2.29 1.45
N LYS A 244 37.62 -1.04 1.82
CA LYS A 244 39.01 -0.53 1.80
C LYS A 244 39.93 -1.22 2.80
N SER A 245 39.40 -1.69 3.93
CA SER A 245 40.17 -2.37 4.99
C SER A 245 40.40 -3.84 4.65
N PHE A 246 39.43 -4.51 4.02
CA PHE A 246 39.55 -5.89 3.54
C PHE A 246 40.47 -6.02 2.32
N ASN A 247 40.56 -4.96 1.49
CA ASN A 247 41.45 -4.91 0.33
C ASN A 247 42.89 -4.48 0.64
N ARG A 248 43.25 -4.23 1.91
CA ARG A 248 44.67 -4.05 2.24
C ARG A 248 45.37 -5.40 2.14
N PRO A 249 46.43 -5.53 1.34
CA PRO A 249 47.17 -6.77 1.26
C PRO A 249 47.68 -7.15 2.67
N LYS A 250 47.41 -8.38 3.12
CA LYS A 250 48.07 -8.89 4.31
C LYS A 250 49.57 -8.89 4.04
N LEU A 251 50.33 -8.24 4.91
CA LEU A 251 51.78 -8.21 4.84
C LEU A 251 52.35 -9.25 5.82
N LEU A 252 53.61 -9.64 5.62
CA LEU A 252 54.36 -10.32 6.66
C LEU A 252 54.45 -9.45 7.92
N THR A 253 54.62 -10.09 9.06
CA THR A 253 54.99 -9.41 10.31
C THR A 253 56.38 -8.76 10.19
N SER A 254 56.75 -7.95 11.19
CA SER A 254 58.10 -7.36 11.28
C SER A 254 59.22 -8.39 11.23
N ASP A 255 58.92 -9.63 11.60
CA ASP A 255 59.89 -10.73 11.73
C ASP A 255 59.90 -11.62 10.48
N ASN A 256 59.31 -11.15 9.37
CA ASN A 256 59.15 -11.88 8.11
C ASN A 256 58.34 -13.18 8.25
N THR A 257 57.39 -13.22 9.19
CA THR A 257 56.52 -14.38 9.42
C THR A 257 55.09 -14.14 8.97
N PHE A 258 54.42 -15.21 8.54
CA PHE A 258 52.99 -15.24 8.28
C PHE A 258 52.39 -16.42 9.03
N ILE A 259 51.38 -16.16 9.87
CA ILE A 259 50.69 -17.20 10.64
C ILE A 259 49.28 -17.37 10.07
N TRP A 260 48.97 -18.60 9.66
CA TRP A 260 47.67 -19.01 9.16
C TRP A 260 46.96 -19.89 10.18
N SER A 261 45.79 -19.43 10.65
CA SER A 261 44.88 -20.23 11.49
C SER A 261 43.98 -21.10 10.62
N ILE A 262 43.91 -22.39 10.96
CA ILE A 262 43.17 -23.41 10.22
C ILE A 262 42.25 -24.14 11.17
N ASN A 263 40.98 -24.26 10.80
CA ASN A 263 40.05 -25.12 11.51
C ASN A 263 40.36 -26.59 11.16
N PHE A 264 41.10 -27.26 12.05
CA PHE A 264 41.55 -28.64 11.84
C PHE A 264 40.38 -29.63 11.72
N LEU A 265 39.29 -29.40 12.45
CA LEU A 265 38.10 -30.24 12.37
C LEU A 265 37.46 -30.20 10.97
N THR A 266 37.41 -29.01 10.36
CA THR A 266 36.89 -28.82 9.00
C THR A 266 37.78 -29.51 7.98
N LEU A 267 39.10 -29.34 8.09
CA LEU A 267 40.07 -30.01 7.23
C LEU A 267 39.94 -31.55 7.33
N ARG A 268 39.85 -32.07 8.57
CA ARG A 268 39.73 -33.52 8.84
C ARG A 268 38.43 -34.13 8.31
N ASN A 269 37.31 -33.43 8.48
CA ASN A 269 35.99 -33.95 8.12
C ASN A 269 35.70 -33.81 6.63
N SER A 270 36.11 -32.71 6.00
CA SER A 270 35.87 -32.48 4.58
C SER A 270 36.88 -33.19 3.68
N GLY A 271 38.13 -33.35 4.13
CA GLY A 271 39.25 -33.85 3.32
C GLY A 271 39.59 -32.95 2.12
N GLN A 272 38.99 -31.75 2.03
CA GLN A 272 39.23 -30.81 0.93
C GLN A 272 40.46 -29.96 1.22
N PRO A 273 41.30 -29.65 0.21
CA PRO A 273 42.45 -28.78 0.39
C PRO A 273 41.97 -27.36 0.77
N MET A 274 42.58 -26.80 1.81
CA MET A 274 42.32 -25.43 2.25
C MET A 274 43.44 -24.51 1.75
N GLN A 275 43.12 -23.26 1.44
CA GLN A 275 44.10 -22.24 1.05
C GLN A 275 43.99 -21.02 1.97
N SER A 276 45.13 -20.43 2.30
CA SER A 276 45.20 -19.17 3.03
C SER A 276 44.84 -17.99 2.13
N GLU A 277 44.52 -16.86 2.75
CA GLU A 277 44.48 -15.58 2.04
C GLU A 277 45.87 -15.23 1.48
N PRO A 278 45.95 -14.49 0.36
CA PRO A 278 47.22 -14.01 -0.18
C PRO A 278 47.95 -13.08 0.80
N VAL A 279 49.23 -13.37 1.04
CA VAL A 279 50.14 -12.54 1.84
C VAL A 279 51.23 -11.96 0.94
N HIS A 280 51.61 -10.71 1.17
CA HIS A 280 52.69 -10.05 0.46
C HIS A 280 53.92 -9.98 1.36
N THR A 281 55.08 -10.25 0.78
CA THR A 281 56.38 -10.15 1.47
C THR A 281 56.72 -8.73 1.92
N SER A 282 56.26 -7.72 1.18
CA SER A 282 56.33 -6.30 1.52
C SER A 282 55.24 -5.54 0.74
N GLN A 283 55.11 -4.22 0.94
CA GLN A 283 54.15 -3.39 0.22
C GLN A 283 54.26 -3.50 -1.31
N SER A 284 55.47 -3.77 -1.83
CA SER A 284 55.75 -3.98 -3.25
C SER A 284 56.46 -5.31 -3.53
N GLY A 285 56.20 -6.32 -2.70
CA GLY A 285 56.90 -7.60 -2.71
C GLY A 285 56.16 -8.73 -3.42
N TYR A 286 56.74 -9.94 -3.37
CA TYR A 286 56.12 -11.18 -3.85
C TYR A 286 54.80 -11.46 -3.13
N ARG A 287 53.84 -12.00 -3.87
CA ARG A 287 52.52 -12.41 -3.39
C ARG A 287 52.45 -13.93 -3.26
N LEU A 288 52.07 -14.40 -2.08
CA LEU A 288 52.23 -15.79 -1.65
C LEU A 288 50.92 -16.31 -1.05
N CYS A 289 50.68 -17.62 -1.12
CA CYS A 289 49.66 -18.26 -0.29
C CYS A 289 50.14 -19.63 0.19
N LEU A 290 49.58 -20.06 1.33
CA LEU A 290 49.77 -21.39 1.88
C LEU A 290 48.56 -22.25 1.54
N GLY A 291 48.79 -23.54 1.34
CA GLY A 291 47.74 -24.54 1.24
C GLY A 291 47.98 -25.66 2.25
N CYS A 292 46.91 -26.29 2.71
CA CYS A 292 46.98 -27.42 3.63
C CYS A 292 45.99 -28.48 3.19
N ASP A 293 46.46 -29.71 3.07
CA ASP A 293 45.66 -30.86 2.65
C ASP A 293 46.00 -32.12 3.47
N ILE A 294 45.06 -33.08 3.49
CA ILE A 294 45.28 -34.38 4.13
C ILE A 294 45.53 -35.41 3.04
N THR A 295 46.72 -35.97 3.04
CA THR A 295 47.15 -37.02 2.11
C THR A 295 47.19 -38.37 2.83
N THR A 296 46.73 -39.42 2.18
CA THR A 296 46.80 -40.78 2.71
C THR A 296 48.01 -41.50 2.12
N ASP A 297 48.84 -42.10 2.97
CA ASP A 297 49.99 -42.90 2.54
C ASP A 297 49.57 -44.31 2.07
N GLU A 298 50.48 -45.04 1.43
CA GLU A 298 50.35 -46.43 0.99
C GLU A 298 49.91 -47.39 2.12
N ARG A 299 50.17 -47.01 3.38
CA ARG A 299 49.77 -47.75 4.60
C ARG A 299 48.40 -47.36 5.14
N ASN A 300 47.62 -46.57 4.40
CA ASN A 300 46.35 -45.97 4.84
C ASN A 300 46.47 -45.01 6.05
N GLU A 301 47.67 -44.53 6.35
CA GLU A 301 47.88 -43.49 7.37
C GLU A 301 47.62 -42.11 6.79
N LYS A 302 46.83 -41.29 7.49
CA LYS A 302 46.52 -39.92 7.06
C LYS A 302 47.57 -38.97 7.59
N HIS A 303 48.16 -38.17 6.71
CA HIS A 303 49.13 -37.13 7.06
C HIS A 303 48.66 -35.75 6.59
N VAL A 304 49.03 -34.73 7.35
CA VAL A 304 48.92 -33.34 6.92
C VAL A 304 50.09 -33.01 6.01
N SER A 305 49.76 -32.47 4.85
CA SER A 305 50.69 -31.95 3.85
C SER A 305 50.47 -30.44 3.74
N ILE A 306 51.55 -29.69 3.60
CA ILE A 306 51.49 -28.22 3.48
C ILE A 306 52.09 -27.85 2.13
N SER A 307 51.43 -26.93 1.44
CA SER A 307 51.90 -26.40 0.18
C SER A 307 52.14 -24.90 0.26
N PHE A 308 53.07 -24.44 -0.55
CA PHE A 308 53.40 -23.04 -0.73
C PHE A 308 53.26 -22.68 -2.20
N THR A 309 52.56 -21.58 -2.50
CA THR A 309 52.30 -21.15 -3.87
C THR A 309 52.64 -19.68 -4.04
N ILE A 310 53.36 -19.36 -5.13
CA ILE A 310 53.60 -17.98 -5.56
C ILE A 310 52.47 -17.59 -6.50
N LEU A 311 51.84 -16.46 -6.21
CA LEU A 311 50.75 -15.87 -6.98
C LEU A 311 51.29 -14.73 -7.84
N LEU A 312 50.62 -14.47 -8.97
CA LEU A 312 50.92 -13.31 -9.82
C LEU A 312 50.73 -12.01 -9.02
N GLY A 313 51.80 -11.23 -8.91
CA GLY A 313 51.85 -9.95 -8.22
C GLY A 313 51.94 -8.76 -9.19
N GLU A 314 51.49 -7.59 -8.73
CA GLU A 314 51.56 -6.34 -9.49
C GLU A 314 53.01 -5.91 -9.76
N PHE A 315 53.90 -6.21 -8.82
CA PHE A 315 55.30 -5.79 -8.84
C PHE A 315 56.25 -6.86 -9.41
N ASP A 316 55.73 -7.96 -9.96
CA ASP A 316 56.55 -9.10 -10.42
C ASP A 316 57.60 -8.72 -11.48
N ALA A 317 57.40 -7.62 -12.21
CA ALA A 317 58.34 -7.11 -13.19
C ALA A 317 59.64 -6.52 -12.59
N ILE A 318 59.58 -6.02 -11.35
CA ILE A 318 60.73 -5.40 -10.66
C ILE A 318 61.37 -6.33 -9.61
N LEU A 319 60.75 -7.47 -9.34
CA LEU A 319 61.24 -8.48 -8.39
C LEU A 319 62.28 -9.40 -9.03
N SER A 320 63.10 -10.03 -8.18
CA SER A 320 64.16 -10.96 -8.61
C SER A 320 63.62 -12.38 -8.80
N TRP A 321 64.04 -13.04 -9.88
CA TRP A 321 63.58 -14.39 -10.20
C TRP A 321 64.74 -15.30 -10.65
N PRO A 322 64.74 -16.60 -10.31
CA PRO A 322 63.85 -17.29 -9.37
C PRO A 322 63.90 -16.70 -7.96
N VAL A 323 62.90 -16.99 -7.14
CA VAL A 323 62.78 -16.43 -5.79
C VAL A 323 64.08 -16.58 -4.97
N PRO A 324 64.66 -15.48 -4.42
CA PRO A 324 65.99 -15.50 -3.80
C PRO A 324 66.01 -15.83 -2.30
N PHE A 325 64.87 -16.14 -1.68
CA PHE A 325 64.76 -16.36 -0.22
C PHE A 325 64.36 -17.79 0.11
N SER A 326 64.82 -18.34 1.22
CA SER A 326 64.33 -19.63 1.72
C SER A 326 63.07 -19.47 2.56
N ILE A 327 62.23 -20.50 2.57
CA ILE A 327 60.97 -20.50 3.33
C ILE A 327 61.00 -21.64 4.32
N THR A 328 60.65 -21.36 5.56
CA THR A 328 60.51 -22.34 6.63
C THR A 328 59.05 -22.42 7.04
N LEU A 329 58.45 -23.59 6.88
CA LEU A 329 57.06 -23.87 7.25
C LEU A 329 57.04 -24.62 8.58
N SER A 330 56.25 -24.13 9.54
CA SER A 330 56.19 -24.67 10.90
C SER A 330 54.75 -24.90 11.34
N ILE A 331 54.42 -26.11 11.80
CA ILE A 331 53.19 -26.35 12.56
C ILE A 331 53.47 -25.99 14.03
N LEU A 332 52.76 -25.01 14.55
CA LEU A 332 53.06 -24.43 15.86
C LEU A 332 52.55 -25.31 17.00
N ASP A 333 53.47 -25.80 17.82
CA ASP A 333 53.22 -26.18 19.22
C ASP A 333 52.73 -24.98 20.05
N LEU A 334 51.52 -25.09 20.58
CA LEU A 334 50.80 -24.09 21.36
C LEU A 334 51.13 -24.14 22.85
N THR A 335 51.92 -25.12 23.29
CA THR A 335 52.42 -25.20 24.67
C THR A 335 53.61 -24.27 24.91
N LEU A 336 53.98 -24.11 26.18
CA LEU A 336 55.17 -23.36 26.59
C LEU A 336 56.48 -24.00 26.11
N ALA A 337 56.46 -25.27 25.68
CA ALA A 337 57.65 -25.97 25.20
C ALA A 337 58.06 -25.58 23.77
N LYS A 338 57.14 -25.00 22.97
CA LYS A 338 57.38 -24.47 21.61
C LYS A 338 58.13 -25.44 20.68
N LYS A 339 57.82 -26.73 20.75
CA LYS A 339 58.42 -27.77 19.89
C LYS A 339 57.70 -27.81 18.53
N HIS A 340 57.91 -26.78 17.72
CA HIS A 340 57.26 -26.66 16.40
C HIS A 340 57.74 -27.74 15.41
N ILE A 341 56.82 -28.31 14.63
CA ILE A 341 57.18 -29.25 13.55
C ILE A 341 57.54 -28.42 12.33
N THR A 342 58.83 -28.39 11.99
CA THR A 342 59.39 -27.43 11.03
C THR A 342 59.95 -28.12 9.79
N CYS A 343 59.71 -27.56 8.61
CA CYS A 343 60.31 -27.98 7.35
C CYS A 343 60.86 -26.76 6.59
N SER A 344 62.13 -26.82 6.19
CA SER A 344 62.76 -25.76 5.40
C SER A 344 62.80 -26.12 3.92
N ILE A 345 62.38 -25.18 3.08
CA ILE A 345 62.29 -25.30 1.63
C ILE A 345 63.41 -24.46 1.00
N PRO A 346 64.45 -25.09 0.44
CA PRO A 346 65.46 -24.38 -0.33
C PRO A 346 64.89 -24.00 -1.69
N THR A 347 64.71 -22.69 -1.92
CA THR A 347 64.20 -22.11 -3.18
C THR A 347 65.23 -22.01 -4.29
N LYS A 348 66.45 -22.52 -4.06
CA LYS A 348 67.58 -22.52 -5.02
C LYS A 348 67.40 -23.50 -6.19
N SER A 349 66.25 -24.18 -6.28
CA SER A 349 65.93 -25.11 -7.35
C SER A 349 65.44 -24.37 -8.59
N LYS A 350 65.80 -24.85 -9.79
CA LYS A 350 65.25 -24.35 -11.08
C LYS A 350 63.79 -24.77 -11.32
N ALA A 351 63.12 -25.37 -10.33
CA ALA A 351 61.72 -25.79 -10.43
C ALA A 351 60.80 -24.63 -10.84
N LEU A 352 59.81 -24.93 -11.68
CA LEU A 352 58.83 -23.96 -12.18
C LEU A 352 58.07 -23.27 -11.04
N THR A 353 57.97 -23.90 -9.87
CA THR A 353 57.34 -23.32 -8.68
C THR A 353 57.97 -21.99 -8.26
N PHE A 354 59.29 -21.83 -8.38
CA PHE A 354 60.02 -20.64 -7.88
C PHE A 354 60.29 -19.59 -8.97
N GLN A 355 59.84 -19.84 -10.20
CA GLN A 355 60.01 -18.92 -11.34
C GLN A 355 59.00 -17.78 -11.29
N ARG A 356 59.20 -16.76 -12.13
CA ARG A 356 58.24 -15.67 -12.29
C ARG A 356 56.88 -16.21 -12.76
N PRO A 357 55.77 -15.89 -12.08
CA PRO A 357 54.44 -16.29 -12.52
C PRO A 357 54.09 -15.73 -13.90
N ILE A 358 53.56 -16.61 -14.75
CA ILE A 358 53.00 -16.28 -16.07
C ILE A 358 51.47 -16.39 -16.03
N SER A 359 50.96 -17.30 -15.19
CA SER A 359 49.55 -17.49 -14.86
C SER A 359 49.21 -16.89 -13.49
N SER A 360 47.94 -16.89 -13.11
CA SER A 360 47.47 -16.41 -11.79
C SER A 360 48.21 -17.01 -10.59
N ALA A 361 48.71 -18.24 -10.72
CA ALA A 361 49.53 -18.92 -9.73
C ALA A 361 50.54 -19.86 -10.39
N ASN A 362 51.68 -20.08 -9.72
CA ASN A 362 52.65 -21.11 -10.06
C ASN A 362 52.19 -22.51 -9.58
N PRO A 363 52.79 -23.60 -10.09
CA PRO A 363 52.61 -24.92 -9.50
C PRO A 363 53.05 -24.93 -8.03
N PRO A 364 52.21 -25.42 -7.09
CA PRO A 364 52.50 -25.36 -5.66
C PRO A 364 53.71 -26.22 -5.28
N PHE A 365 54.56 -25.73 -4.38
CA PHE A 365 55.59 -26.54 -3.74
C PHE A 365 54.94 -27.29 -2.59
N ARG A 366 54.85 -28.60 -2.66
CA ARG A 366 54.20 -29.42 -1.63
C ARG A 366 55.26 -30.12 -0.78
N VAL A 367 55.14 -29.96 0.52
CA VAL A 367 55.85 -30.78 1.51
C VAL A 367 54.86 -31.82 2.00
N GLU A 368 55.05 -33.05 1.53
CA GLU A 368 54.19 -34.18 1.87
C GLU A 368 54.54 -34.78 3.23
N LYS A 369 53.53 -35.35 3.89
CA LYS A 369 53.69 -36.18 5.10
C LYS A 369 54.37 -35.47 6.29
N ILE A 370 54.10 -34.19 6.50
CA ILE A 370 54.73 -33.38 7.56
C ILE A 370 54.37 -33.89 8.97
N CYS A 371 53.09 -34.21 9.19
CA CYS A 371 52.62 -34.66 10.50
C CYS A 371 51.48 -35.67 10.35
N PRO A 372 51.53 -36.82 11.04
CA PRO A 372 50.40 -37.74 11.10
C PRO A 372 49.16 -37.07 11.71
N VAL A 373 47.99 -37.24 11.09
CA VAL A 373 46.71 -36.69 11.56
C VAL A 373 46.37 -37.21 12.96
N ASP A 374 46.79 -38.44 13.29
CA ASP A 374 46.59 -39.03 14.61
C ASP A 374 47.38 -38.30 15.71
N THR A 375 48.55 -37.74 15.40
CA THR A 375 49.33 -36.91 16.35
C THR A 375 48.60 -35.62 16.68
N LEU A 376 47.88 -35.05 15.71
CA LEU A 376 47.07 -33.84 15.88
C LEU A 376 45.71 -34.13 16.54
N SER A 377 45.17 -35.33 16.34
CA SER A 377 43.84 -35.73 16.84
C SER A 377 43.85 -36.30 18.27
N LYS A 378 45.02 -36.54 18.87
CA LYS A 378 45.14 -37.02 20.27
C LYS A 378 44.51 -36.01 21.23
N THR A 379 43.72 -36.50 22.19
CA THR A 379 43.17 -35.70 23.28
C THR A 379 44.31 -35.05 24.07
N GLY A 380 44.34 -33.71 24.12
CA GLY A 380 45.45 -32.93 24.68
C GLY A 380 46.62 -32.71 23.72
N SER A 381 46.40 -32.76 22.39
CA SER A 381 47.44 -32.44 21.41
C SER A 381 47.98 -31.04 21.62
N ASN A 382 49.31 -30.93 21.62
CA ASN A 382 50.02 -29.66 21.76
C ASN A 382 49.86 -28.74 20.54
N TYR A 383 49.34 -29.23 19.42
CA TYR A 383 49.28 -28.51 18.14
C TYR A 383 47.86 -28.05 17.76
N VAL A 384 46.83 -28.53 18.47
CA VAL A 384 45.43 -28.20 18.21
C VAL A 384 44.78 -27.73 19.51
N GLN A 385 44.35 -26.47 19.52
CA GLN A 385 43.60 -25.88 20.64
C GLN A 385 42.27 -25.36 20.12
N ASP A 386 41.17 -25.68 20.82
CA ASP A 386 39.80 -25.28 20.45
C ASP A 386 39.40 -25.66 19.01
N GLY A 387 40.00 -26.72 18.46
CA GLY A 387 39.75 -27.19 17.09
C GLY A 387 40.54 -26.45 16.00
N PHE A 388 41.43 -25.52 16.38
CA PHE A 388 42.29 -24.77 15.47
C PHE A 388 43.75 -25.21 15.56
N MET A 389 44.42 -25.25 14.40
CA MET A 389 45.87 -25.41 14.27
C MET A 389 46.45 -24.17 13.59
N PHE A 390 47.72 -23.89 13.83
CA PHE A 390 48.40 -22.73 13.27
C PHE A 390 49.63 -23.15 12.46
N ILE A 391 49.72 -22.67 11.23
CA ILE A 391 50.87 -22.86 10.36
C ILE A 391 51.59 -21.52 10.23
N GLU A 392 52.87 -21.50 10.55
CA GLU A 392 53.74 -20.35 10.32
C GLU A 392 54.58 -20.57 9.07
N ALA A 393 54.68 -19.55 8.23
CA ALA A 393 55.67 -19.45 7.18
C ALA A 393 56.64 -18.31 7.52
N CYS A 394 57.91 -18.65 7.73
CA CYS A 394 58.99 -17.70 7.97
C CYS A 394 59.86 -17.58 6.72
N ILE A 395 60.12 -16.35 6.27
CA ILE A 395 60.87 -16.07 5.06
C ILE A 395 62.22 -15.46 5.41
N ASP A 396 63.30 -16.13 5.00
CA ASP A 396 64.66 -15.65 5.21
C ASP A 396 65.21 -14.98 3.94
N PHE A 397 65.24 -13.65 3.96
CA PHE A 397 65.80 -12.82 2.89
C PHE A 397 67.33 -12.70 2.95
N THR A 398 67.99 -13.22 4.00
CA THR A 398 69.45 -13.06 4.22
C THR A 398 70.29 -14.18 3.61
N ALA A 399 69.66 -15.30 3.19
CA ALA A 399 70.35 -16.50 2.69
C ALA A 399 71.23 -16.31 1.43
N ASN A 400 71.22 -15.12 0.81
CA ASN A 400 71.99 -14.77 -0.39
C ASN A 400 73.11 -13.74 -0.19
N SER A 401 73.40 -13.27 1.03
CA SER A 401 74.44 -12.25 1.26
C SER A 401 75.88 -12.80 1.45
N ARG A 402 76.12 -14.10 1.26
CA ARG A 402 77.50 -14.66 1.24
C ARG A 402 78.06 -14.71 -0.18
N HIS A 403 78.30 -13.55 -0.77
CA HIS A 403 79.36 -13.41 -1.77
C HIS A 403 80.53 -12.71 -1.12
N GLU A 404 81.65 -13.42 -0.99
CA GLU A 404 82.96 -12.84 -0.68
C GLU A 404 83.24 -11.73 -1.70
N ILE A 405 83.41 -10.50 -1.22
CA ILE A 405 83.80 -9.35 -2.03
C ILE A 405 85.32 -9.49 -2.28
N PRO A 406 85.80 -9.58 -3.53
CA PRO A 406 87.22 -9.40 -3.82
C PRO A 406 87.57 -7.94 -3.57
N ASP A 407 88.60 -7.72 -2.77
CA ASP A 407 89.20 -6.41 -2.49
C ASP A 407 89.83 -5.86 -3.77
N ASP A 408 89.08 -5.06 -4.53
CA ASP A 408 89.62 -4.25 -5.62
C ASP A 408 89.35 -2.76 -5.35
N GLY A 409 90.46 -2.03 -5.23
CA GLY A 409 90.53 -0.67 -4.73
C GLY A 409 89.73 0.35 -5.55
N VAL A 410 88.77 0.98 -4.88
CA VAL A 410 87.98 2.09 -5.41
C VAL A 410 88.84 3.35 -5.56
N LYS A 411 89.09 3.77 -6.81
CA LYS A 411 89.38 5.17 -7.12
C LYS A 411 88.07 5.96 -7.16
N LYS A 412 87.86 6.83 -6.18
CA LYS A 412 86.73 7.78 -6.12
C LYS A 412 86.90 8.83 -7.21
N THR A 413 85.90 9.00 -8.08
CA THR A 413 85.67 10.24 -8.82
C THR A 413 84.37 10.85 -8.33
N ALA A 414 84.44 12.10 -7.87
CA ALA A 414 83.32 12.85 -7.32
C ALA A 414 82.48 13.45 -8.45
N TYR A 415 81.16 13.40 -8.32
CA TYR A 415 80.18 14.01 -9.23
C TYR A 415 79.79 15.40 -8.70
N ASP A 416 79.83 16.41 -9.58
CA ASP A 416 79.60 17.83 -9.30
C ASP A 416 78.16 18.24 -9.67
N PRO A 417 77.33 18.73 -8.73
CA PRO A 417 75.92 19.00 -8.96
C PRO A 417 75.67 20.47 -9.34
N MET A 418 76.16 20.91 -10.50
CA MET A 418 75.71 22.17 -11.12
C MET A 418 75.71 22.03 -12.65
N LYS A 419 74.60 21.53 -13.19
CA LYS A 419 74.06 21.87 -14.52
C LYS A 419 72.84 20.98 -14.81
N THR A 420 71.66 21.56 -14.75
CA THR A 420 70.56 21.31 -15.70
C THR A 420 69.39 22.24 -15.35
N ASP A 421 69.38 23.40 -15.99
CA ASP A 421 68.19 24.23 -16.13
C ASP A 421 67.24 23.54 -17.11
N VAL A 422 66.01 23.25 -16.67
CA VAL A 422 64.87 22.97 -17.55
C VAL A 422 63.68 23.80 -17.06
N PRO A 423 63.12 24.70 -17.87
CA PRO A 423 62.01 25.55 -17.44
C PRO A 423 60.67 24.81 -17.48
N PHE A 424 59.93 24.87 -16.38
CA PHE A 424 58.57 24.37 -16.23
C PHE A 424 57.58 25.41 -16.81
N ASN A 425 56.95 25.11 -17.94
CA ASN A 425 55.80 25.88 -18.44
C ASN A 425 54.50 25.22 -17.94
N MET A 426 53.80 25.90 -17.03
CA MET A 426 52.38 25.64 -16.73
C MET A 426 51.54 26.34 -17.79
N MET A 427 50.85 25.57 -18.64
CA MET A 427 49.67 26.04 -19.36
C MET A 427 48.44 25.56 -18.58
N VAL A 428 47.67 26.54 -18.11
CA VAL A 428 46.30 26.39 -17.65
C VAL A 428 45.43 26.71 -18.86
N ASP A 429 44.56 25.79 -19.23
CA ASP A 429 43.25 26.05 -19.84
C ASP A 429 42.27 24.96 -19.37
#